data_AF-A0AAE1RX19-F1
#
_entry.id   AF-A0AAE1RX19-F1
#
_cell.length_a   1.000
_cell.length_b   1.000
_cell.length_c   1.000
_cell.angle_alpha   90.00
_cell.angle_beta   90.00
_cell.angle_gamma   90.00
#
_symmetry.space_group_name_H-M   'P 1'
#
loop_
_entity.id
_entity.type
_entity.pdbx_description
1 polymer ?
#
loop_
_entity_poly.entity_id
_entity_poly.type
_entity_poly.pdbx_seq_one_letter_code
_entity_poly.pdbx_strand_id
1 'polypeptide(L)'
;MGLSVGAAQNTINVLDLEYIGAEFKNVKFTDVPIHSGVEFHFILSFAIDYTSSASPMNGQFNIFWDTNNLTPSSVSAIKDQHSNVKIALSLGGDCVGGASANFNPSSVDSWVSNAVSSLTDIIKQYNLDGIDINYEHFQADPDTFAECIGKLITTLKNNGVISFASIVLFDNDEVQSHYKALWKSYGHFIDYVNFQFYAYDEGTTVSQFMDYFATQSPENGFFTACSKGELGGIFVWSADDSKSNGFKYEKQSQALLAIPH
;
A
#
# COMPACT_ATOMS: atom_id res chain seq x y z
N MET A 1 -32.26 -39.28 -4.44
CA MET A 1 -31.62 -38.05 -4.96
C MET A 1 -31.00 -37.35 -3.78
N GLY A 2 -29.68 -37.42 -3.64
CA GLY A 2 -28.96 -36.81 -2.52
C GLY A 2 -28.74 -35.33 -2.79
N LEU A 3 -29.25 -34.49 -1.90
CA LEU A 3 -28.83 -33.10 -1.80
C LEU A 3 -27.41 -33.08 -1.19
N SER A 4 -26.43 -32.59 -1.93
CA SER A 4 -25.20 -32.07 -1.34
C SER A 4 -25.42 -30.59 -1.04
N VAL A 5 -25.44 -30.25 0.26
CA VAL A 5 -25.35 -28.86 0.71
C VAL A 5 -23.89 -28.47 0.59
N GLY A 6 -23.55 -27.65 -0.41
CA GLY A 6 -22.28 -26.95 -0.42
C GLY A 6 -22.33 -25.87 0.64
N ALA A 7 -21.60 -26.05 1.73
CA ALA A 7 -21.28 -24.93 2.60
C ALA A 7 -20.37 -23.99 1.80
N ALA A 8 -20.91 -22.88 1.30
CA ALA A 8 -20.08 -21.72 1.03
C ALA A 8 -19.56 -21.28 2.40
N GLN A 9 -18.34 -21.68 2.76
CA GLN A 9 -17.62 -20.97 3.79
C GLN A 9 -17.47 -19.55 3.24
N ASN A 10 -18.12 -18.58 3.89
CA ASN A 10 -17.77 -17.18 3.75
C ASN A 10 -16.33 -17.05 4.29
N THR A 11 -15.33 -17.35 3.47
CA THR A 11 -13.94 -17.03 3.81
C THR A 11 -13.86 -15.52 3.76
N ILE A 12 -13.76 -14.89 4.93
CA ILE A 12 -13.11 -13.58 5.01
C ILE A 12 -11.69 -13.86 4.50
N ASN A 13 -11.39 -13.47 3.25
CA ASN A 13 -10.03 -13.58 2.74
C ASN A 13 -9.21 -12.55 3.51
N VAL A 14 -8.42 -13.04 4.46
CA VAL A 14 -7.53 -12.18 5.25
C VAL A 14 -6.36 -11.77 4.36
N LEU A 15 -6.05 -10.48 4.34
CA LEU A 15 -5.06 -9.88 3.45
C LEU A 15 -3.65 -9.99 4.05
N ASP A 16 -2.68 -10.42 3.26
CA ASP A 16 -1.25 -10.31 3.57
C ASP A 16 -0.60 -9.38 2.51
N LEU A 17 0.09 -8.35 2.97
CA LEU A 17 0.65 -7.27 2.14
C LEU A 17 2.17 -7.21 2.32
N GLU A 18 2.92 -7.26 1.22
CA GLU A 18 4.39 -7.27 1.24
C GLU A 18 4.96 -6.11 0.42
N TYR A 19 5.64 -5.16 1.07
CA TYR A 19 6.39 -4.12 0.36
C TYR A 19 7.71 -4.69 -0.17
N ILE A 20 8.08 -4.32 -1.41
CA ILE A 20 9.25 -4.85 -2.09
C ILE A 20 9.87 -3.85 -3.09
N GLY A 21 11.20 -3.83 -3.15
CA GLY A 21 11.99 -3.25 -4.24
C GLY A 21 12.71 -1.94 -3.95
N ALA A 22 12.52 -1.34 -2.77
CA ALA A 22 13.07 -0.02 -2.45
C ALA A 22 14.57 -0.03 -2.15
N GLU A 23 15.09 -1.13 -1.62
CA GLU A 23 16.46 -1.20 -1.07
C GLU A 23 17.48 -1.78 -2.05
N PHE A 24 17.04 -2.18 -3.26
CA PHE A 24 17.89 -2.78 -4.30
C PHE A 24 18.69 -4.00 -3.80
N LYS A 25 18.10 -4.79 -2.88
CA LYS A 25 18.73 -5.99 -2.28
C LYS A 25 18.61 -7.25 -3.14
N ASN A 26 18.36 -7.08 -4.45
CA ASN A 26 18.25 -8.16 -5.42
C ASN A 26 17.18 -9.20 -5.02
N VAL A 27 16.04 -8.73 -4.52
CA VAL A 27 14.89 -9.55 -4.12
C VAL A 27 13.95 -9.70 -5.31
N LYS A 28 13.42 -10.90 -5.49
CA LYS A 28 12.45 -11.24 -6.53
C LYS A 28 11.14 -11.66 -5.88
N PHE A 29 10.02 -11.50 -6.61
CA PHE A 29 8.73 -12.02 -6.15
C PHE A 29 8.78 -13.51 -5.77
N THR A 30 9.55 -14.31 -6.51
CA THR A 30 9.73 -15.75 -6.26
C THR A 30 10.54 -16.09 -5.01
N ASP A 31 11.24 -15.10 -4.41
CA ASP A 31 11.96 -15.31 -3.15
C ASP A 31 10.98 -15.29 -1.95
N VAL A 32 9.90 -14.51 -2.07
CA VAL A 32 8.92 -14.29 -1.00
C VAL A 32 7.97 -15.48 -0.91
N PRO A 33 7.75 -16.06 0.27
CA PRO A 33 6.79 -17.14 0.45
C PRO A 33 5.36 -16.64 0.22
N ILE A 34 4.55 -17.41 -0.53
CA ILE A 34 3.15 -17.09 -0.81
C ILE A 34 2.28 -18.28 -0.43
N HIS A 35 1.45 -18.11 0.58
CA HIS A 35 0.48 -19.11 1.04
C HIS A 35 -0.81 -19.00 0.22
N SER A 36 -1.32 -20.10 -0.32
CA SER A 36 -2.51 -20.09 -1.19
C SER A 36 -3.82 -19.82 -0.47
N GLY A 37 -3.82 -19.92 0.87
CA GLY A 37 -4.99 -19.68 1.73
C GLY A 37 -5.22 -18.22 2.14
N VAL A 38 -4.42 -17.27 1.64
CA VAL A 38 -4.58 -15.83 1.93
C VAL A 38 -4.74 -15.04 0.63
N GLU A 39 -5.39 -13.88 0.68
CA GLU A 39 -5.25 -12.89 -0.40
C GLU A 39 -3.90 -12.19 -0.23
N PHE A 40 -3.05 -12.20 -1.26
CA PHE A 40 -1.66 -11.75 -1.14
C PHE A 40 -1.39 -10.57 -2.07
N HIS A 41 -0.94 -9.45 -1.54
CA HIS A 41 -0.63 -8.26 -2.33
C HIS A 41 0.85 -7.91 -2.21
N PHE A 42 1.54 -7.78 -3.34
CA PHE A 42 2.85 -7.12 -3.38
C PHE A 42 2.67 -5.61 -3.60
N ILE A 43 3.44 -4.78 -2.89
CA ILE A 43 3.51 -3.33 -3.10
C ILE A 43 4.91 -2.93 -3.58
N LEU A 44 5.02 -2.60 -4.87
CA LEU A 44 6.25 -2.09 -5.46
C LEU A 44 6.60 -0.72 -4.87
N SER A 45 7.80 -0.61 -4.30
CA SER A 45 8.24 0.58 -3.55
C SER A 45 9.48 1.19 -4.20
N PHE A 46 9.42 2.37 -4.83
CA PHE A 46 8.30 3.30 -4.94
C PHE A 46 8.14 3.83 -6.37
N ALA A 47 6.97 4.39 -6.68
CA ALA A 47 6.83 5.39 -7.73
C ALA A 47 6.83 6.78 -7.07
N ILE A 48 7.65 7.70 -7.57
CA ILE A 48 7.82 9.03 -6.96
C ILE A 48 7.78 10.08 -8.06
N ASP A 49 7.03 11.17 -7.87
CA ASP A 49 6.92 12.28 -8.82
C ASP A 49 8.13 13.22 -8.74
N TYR A 50 9.31 12.61 -8.84
CA TYR A 50 10.62 13.23 -8.70
C TYR A 50 11.55 12.77 -9.82
N THR A 51 12.49 13.63 -10.17
CA THR A 51 13.65 13.25 -10.99
C THR A 51 14.64 12.42 -10.16
N SER A 52 15.52 11.67 -10.83
CA SER A 52 16.62 10.95 -10.17
C SER A 52 17.60 11.87 -9.43
N SER A 53 17.59 13.17 -9.74
CA SER A 53 18.35 14.22 -9.04
C SER A 53 17.54 14.91 -7.94
N ALA A 54 16.51 14.24 -7.39
CA ALA A 54 15.71 14.68 -6.26
C ALA A 54 14.98 16.02 -6.46
N SER A 55 14.51 16.31 -7.67
CA SER A 55 13.68 17.48 -7.97
C SER A 55 12.21 17.09 -8.23
N PRO A 56 11.22 17.75 -7.59
CA PRO A 56 9.80 17.47 -7.82
C PRO A 56 9.36 17.68 -9.27
N MET A 57 8.38 16.91 -9.72
CA MET A 57 7.90 16.90 -11.11
C MET A 57 6.38 17.13 -11.23
N ASN A 58 5.75 17.69 -10.20
CA ASN A 58 4.33 18.07 -10.22
C ASN A 58 3.43 16.91 -10.68
N GLY A 59 3.51 15.76 -10.01
CA GLY A 59 2.66 14.60 -10.29
C GLY A 59 3.13 13.74 -11.46
N GLN A 60 4.23 14.05 -12.13
CA GLN A 60 4.80 13.13 -13.13
C GLN A 60 5.64 12.05 -12.44
N PHE A 61 5.05 10.86 -12.23
CA PHE A 61 5.68 9.74 -11.52
C PHE A 61 6.75 9.03 -12.34
N ASN A 62 7.87 8.73 -11.68
CA ASN A 62 8.94 7.85 -12.17
C ASN A 62 9.10 6.64 -11.25
N ILE A 63 9.72 5.58 -11.79
CA ILE A 63 9.97 4.32 -11.07
C ILE A 63 11.28 4.41 -10.28
N PHE A 64 11.23 4.08 -8.98
CA PHE A 64 12.37 4.06 -8.06
C PHE A 64 12.62 2.70 -7.40
N TRP A 65 11.88 1.65 -7.76
CA TRP A 65 12.17 0.28 -7.31
C TRP A 65 13.22 -0.42 -8.19
N ASP A 66 13.72 -1.58 -7.74
CA ASP A 66 14.67 -2.43 -8.48
C ASP A 66 14.07 -3.04 -9.75
N THR A 67 14.05 -2.27 -10.83
CA THR A 67 13.54 -2.68 -12.15
C THR A 67 14.34 -3.81 -12.81
N ASN A 68 15.54 -4.14 -12.33
CA ASN A 68 16.29 -5.27 -12.86
C ASN A 68 15.70 -6.61 -12.41
N ASN A 69 15.12 -6.65 -11.21
CA ASN A 69 14.54 -7.86 -10.62
C ASN A 69 13.01 -7.87 -10.65
N LEU A 70 12.38 -6.70 -10.56
CA LEU A 70 10.95 -6.51 -10.54
C LEU A 70 10.51 -5.90 -11.88
N THR A 71 10.47 -6.74 -12.91
CA THR A 71 10.14 -6.38 -14.29
C THR A 71 8.65 -6.61 -14.59
N PRO A 72 8.10 -6.02 -15.67
CA PRO A 72 6.74 -6.35 -16.12
C PRO A 72 6.50 -7.84 -16.35
N SER A 73 7.52 -8.55 -16.87
CA SER A 73 7.44 -10.00 -17.08
C SER A 73 7.42 -10.79 -15.77
N SER A 74 8.15 -10.34 -14.73
CA SER A 74 8.12 -11.03 -13.43
C SER A 74 6.81 -10.78 -12.69
N VAL A 75 6.20 -9.60 -12.82
CA VAL A 75 4.82 -9.33 -12.35
C VAL A 75 3.83 -10.28 -13.01
N SER A 76 3.87 -10.39 -14.34
CA SER A 76 2.96 -11.29 -15.06
C SER A 76 3.18 -12.75 -14.66
N ALA A 77 4.43 -13.18 -14.58
CA ALA A 77 4.78 -14.56 -14.24
C ALA A 77 4.35 -14.96 -12.82
N ILE A 78 4.47 -14.08 -11.82
CA ILE A 78 4.05 -14.43 -10.45
C ILE A 78 2.51 -14.49 -10.33
N LYS A 79 1.79 -13.59 -11.03
CA LYS A 79 0.31 -13.62 -11.09
C LYS A 79 -0.21 -14.88 -11.78
N ASP A 80 0.47 -15.34 -12.84
CA ASP A 80 0.13 -16.59 -13.53
C ASP A 80 0.37 -17.83 -12.64
N GLN A 81 1.37 -17.77 -11.74
CA GLN A 81 1.68 -18.85 -10.80
C GLN A 81 0.75 -18.86 -9.58
N HIS A 82 0.24 -17.70 -9.18
CA HIS A 82 -0.54 -17.52 -7.95
C HIS A 82 -1.80 -16.69 -8.22
N SER A 83 -2.94 -17.34 -8.39
CA SER A 83 -4.22 -16.68 -8.65
C SER A 83 -4.73 -15.81 -7.51
N ASN A 84 -4.15 -15.96 -6.30
CA ASN A 84 -4.45 -15.16 -5.13
C ASN A 84 -3.55 -13.92 -5.00
N VAL A 85 -2.67 -13.65 -5.97
CA VAL A 85 -1.75 -12.50 -5.95
C VAL A 85 -2.31 -11.31 -6.74
N LYS A 86 -2.28 -10.14 -6.11
CA LYS A 86 -2.36 -8.83 -6.78
C LYS A 86 -1.08 -8.05 -6.54
N ILE A 87 -0.78 -7.10 -7.42
CA ILE A 87 0.42 -6.24 -7.27
C ILE A 87 0.01 -4.79 -7.46
N ALA A 88 0.34 -3.94 -6.50
CA ALA A 88 0.19 -2.49 -6.58
C ALA A 88 1.56 -1.79 -6.54
N LEU A 89 1.56 -0.47 -6.69
CA LEU A 89 2.72 0.39 -6.49
C LEU A 89 2.43 1.42 -5.40
N SER A 90 3.41 1.71 -4.55
CA SER A 90 3.30 2.76 -3.53
C SER A 90 3.85 4.08 -4.06
N LEU A 91 3.11 5.17 -3.79
CA LEU A 91 3.42 6.54 -4.15
C LEU A 91 4.11 7.26 -2.98
N GLY A 92 5.21 7.94 -3.26
CA GLY A 92 5.90 8.77 -2.26
C GLY A 92 7.09 8.06 -1.62
N GLY A 93 6.97 7.69 -0.35
CA GLY A 93 8.07 7.26 0.51
C GLY A 93 8.79 8.43 1.20
N ASP A 94 9.83 8.11 1.98
CA ASP A 94 10.57 9.09 2.79
C ASP A 94 11.42 10.04 1.93
N CYS A 95 12.27 9.50 1.05
CA CYS A 95 13.26 10.33 0.34
C CYS A 95 13.62 9.88 -1.08
N VAL A 96 14.16 10.81 -1.87
CA VAL A 96 14.87 10.56 -3.12
C VAL A 96 16.30 11.07 -2.98
N GLY A 97 17.28 10.17 -3.10
CA GLY A 97 18.70 10.56 -3.00
C GLY A 97 19.08 11.22 -1.66
N GLY A 98 18.37 10.88 -0.57
CA GLY A 98 18.56 11.46 0.75
C GLY A 98 17.83 12.79 1.01
N ALA A 99 17.13 13.34 0.02
CA ALA A 99 16.27 14.51 0.20
C ALA A 99 14.80 14.09 0.33
N SER A 100 14.06 14.68 1.26
CA SER A 100 12.64 14.36 1.49
C SER A 100 11.81 14.40 0.21
N ALA A 101 11.06 13.34 -0.04
CA ALA A 101 10.11 13.22 -1.14
C ALA A 101 8.82 13.96 -0.78
N ASN A 102 8.86 15.29 -0.85
CA ASN A 102 7.77 16.16 -0.48
C ASN A 102 6.61 16.08 -1.49
N PHE A 103 5.39 15.92 -0.98
CA PHE A 103 4.18 16.18 -1.74
C PHE A 103 4.09 17.67 -2.09
N ASN A 104 4.33 18.02 -3.37
CA ASN A 104 4.51 19.40 -3.80
C ASN A 104 3.81 19.72 -5.15
N PRO A 105 2.47 19.79 -5.16
CA PRO A 105 1.71 20.13 -6.36
C PRO A 105 1.85 21.62 -6.73
N SER A 106 1.96 21.91 -8.02
CA SER A 106 1.89 23.29 -8.54
C SER A 106 0.46 23.83 -8.57
N SER A 107 -0.50 22.94 -8.86
CA SER A 107 -1.93 23.14 -8.67
C SER A 107 -2.62 21.77 -8.63
N VAL A 108 -3.81 21.69 -8.05
CA VAL A 108 -4.57 20.44 -8.00
C VAL A 108 -4.76 19.86 -9.41
N ASP A 109 -5.26 20.66 -10.36
CA ASP A 109 -5.59 20.15 -11.69
C ASP A 109 -4.36 19.70 -12.48
N SER A 110 -3.24 20.44 -12.40
CA SER A 110 -2.02 20.08 -13.13
C SER A 110 -1.35 18.84 -12.54
N TRP A 111 -1.27 18.74 -11.21
CA TRP A 111 -0.73 17.58 -10.53
C TRP A 111 -1.57 16.34 -10.81
N VAL A 112 -2.89 16.42 -10.67
CA VAL A 112 -3.81 15.29 -10.93
C VAL A 112 -3.72 14.84 -12.38
N SER A 113 -3.70 15.76 -13.35
CA SER A 113 -3.57 15.40 -14.76
C SER A 113 -2.27 14.63 -15.05
N ASN A 114 -1.14 15.10 -14.51
CA ASN A 114 0.15 14.44 -14.68
C ASN A 114 0.20 13.08 -13.97
N ALA A 115 -0.35 13.01 -12.75
CA ALA A 115 -0.40 11.79 -11.94
C ALA A 115 -1.24 10.72 -12.62
N VAL A 116 -2.46 11.06 -13.06
CA VAL A 116 -3.34 10.12 -13.77
C VAL A 116 -2.65 9.61 -15.04
N SER A 117 -2.03 10.48 -15.84
CA SER A 117 -1.36 10.07 -17.08
C SER A 117 -0.18 9.14 -16.80
N SER A 118 0.79 9.58 -15.98
CA SER A 118 2.03 8.83 -15.74
C SER A 118 1.79 7.51 -15.01
N LEU A 119 0.90 7.50 -14.00
CA LEU A 119 0.56 6.26 -13.30
C LEU A 119 -0.23 5.30 -14.18
N THR A 120 -1.13 5.79 -15.04
CA THR A 120 -1.84 4.91 -16.00
C THR A 120 -0.85 4.18 -16.91
N ASP A 121 0.19 4.87 -17.38
CA ASP A 121 1.22 4.26 -18.23
C ASP A 121 2.02 3.20 -17.47
N ILE A 122 2.48 3.51 -16.25
CA ILE A 122 3.21 2.55 -15.40
C ILE A 122 2.35 1.32 -15.07
N ILE A 123 1.11 1.55 -14.60
CA ILE A 123 0.18 0.50 -14.20
C ILE A 123 -0.12 -0.45 -15.35
N LYS A 124 -0.38 0.08 -16.55
CA LYS A 124 -0.62 -0.74 -17.75
C LYS A 124 0.63 -1.47 -18.21
N GLN A 125 1.79 -0.81 -18.19
CA GLN A 125 3.05 -1.44 -18.58
C GLN A 125 3.39 -2.64 -17.69
N TYR A 126 3.15 -2.52 -16.38
CA TYR A 126 3.49 -3.55 -15.40
C TYR A 126 2.35 -4.52 -15.10
N ASN A 127 1.13 -4.30 -15.62
CA ASN A 127 -0.06 -5.09 -15.30
C ASN A 127 -0.40 -5.08 -13.79
N LEU A 128 -0.38 -3.89 -13.20
CA LEU A 128 -0.64 -3.65 -11.77
C LEU A 128 -2.14 -3.50 -11.49
N ASP A 129 -2.54 -3.82 -10.27
CA ASP A 129 -3.94 -3.94 -9.83
C ASP A 129 -4.40 -2.79 -8.94
N GLY A 130 -3.48 -2.00 -8.39
CA GLY A 130 -3.78 -0.98 -7.39
C GLY A 130 -2.67 0.03 -7.18
N ILE A 131 -2.95 1.00 -6.30
CA ILE A 131 -1.97 1.97 -5.79
C ILE A 131 -2.06 2.05 -4.26
N ASP A 132 -0.95 2.44 -3.66
CA ASP A 132 -0.82 2.71 -2.23
C ASP A 132 -0.31 4.15 -2.04
N ILE A 133 -0.91 4.93 -1.15
CA ILE A 133 -0.50 6.32 -0.89
C ILE A 133 0.35 6.35 0.37
N ASN A 134 1.64 6.69 0.21
CA ASN A 134 2.63 6.68 1.28
C ASN A 134 3.54 7.93 1.26
N TYR A 135 2.96 9.12 1.09
CA TYR A 135 3.69 10.37 1.32
C TYR A 135 3.88 10.62 2.82
N GLU A 136 5.09 11.03 3.20
CA GLU A 136 5.48 11.31 4.59
C GLU A 136 5.88 12.77 4.84
N HIS A 137 6.11 13.54 3.77
CA HIS A 137 6.55 14.94 3.81
C HIS A 137 5.66 15.81 2.92
N PHE A 138 5.31 17.03 3.37
CA PHE A 138 4.29 17.84 2.71
C PHE A 138 4.75 19.30 2.48
N GLN A 139 4.45 19.84 1.29
CA GLN A 139 4.60 21.25 0.94
C GLN A 139 3.26 21.89 0.52
N ALA A 140 2.16 21.16 0.74
CA ALA A 140 0.80 21.63 0.54
C ALA A 140 -0.01 21.37 1.81
N ASP A 141 -1.12 22.09 1.98
CA ASP A 141 -2.00 21.89 3.12
C ASP A 141 -2.82 20.58 3.02
N PRO A 142 -3.43 20.12 4.13
CA PRO A 142 -4.25 18.91 4.17
C PRO A 142 -5.38 18.85 3.14
N ASP A 143 -6.03 19.98 2.84
CA ASP A 143 -7.17 20.02 1.92
C ASP A 143 -6.69 19.87 0.47
N THR A 144 -5.57 20.51 0.11
CA THR A 144 -4.92 20.39 -1.20
C THR A 144 -4.41 18.97 -1.43
N PHE A 145 -3.77 18.36 -0.42
CA PHE A 145 -3.38 16.95 -0.48
C PHE A 145 -4.59 16.03 -0.68
N ALA A 146 -5.62 16.21 0.15
CA ALA A 146 -6.84 15.42 0.07
C ALA A 146 -7.52 15.52 -1.30
N GLU A 147 -7.59 16.72 -1.88
CA GLU A 147 -8.19 16.94 -3.19
C GLU A 147 -7.39 16.29 -4.32
N CYS A 148 -6.05 16.45 -4.32
CA CYS A 148 -5.17 15.82 -5.30
C CYS A 148 -5.28 14.30 -5.28
N ILE A 149 -5.06 13.69 -4.12
CA ILE A 149 -5.05 12.23 -3.98
C ILE A 149 -6.46 11.66 -4.19
N GLY A 150 -7.49 12.32 -3.66
CA GLY A 150 -8.88 11.93 -3.83
C GLY A 150 -9.31 11.91 -5.29
N LYS A 151 -9.00 12.98 -6.05
CA LYS A 151 -9.27 13.04 -7.51
C LYS A 151 -8.47 11.99 -8.28
N LEU A 152 -7.21 11.75 -7.91
CA LEU A 152 -6.38 10.72 -8.52
C LEU A 152 -7.01 9.32 -8.37
N ILE A 153 -7.28 8.89 -7.12
CA ILE A 153 -7.86 7.56 -6.84
C ILE A 153 -9.20 7.41 -7.55
N THR A 154 -10.08 8.41 -7.43
CA THR A 154 -11.40 8.42 -8.06
C THR A 154 -11.29 8.25 -9.58
N THR A 155 -10.36 8.98 -10.21
CA THR A 155 -10.18 8.93 -11.66
C THR A 155 -9.64 7.59 -12.11
N LEU A 156 -8.62 7.04 -11.43
CA LEU A 156 -8.05 5.74 -11.78
C LEU A 156 -9.06 4.60 -11.62
N LYS A 157 -9.88 4.62 -10.54
CA LYS A 157 -10.97 3.65 -10.33
C LYS A 157 -12.06 3.77 -11.40
N ASN A 158 -12.54 4.98 -11.67
CA ASN A 158 -13.59 5.22 -12.66
C ASN A 158 -13.16 4.84 -14.09
N ASN A 159 -11.86 4.99 -14.39
CA ASN A 159 -11.28 4.57 -15.67
C ASN A 159 -10.98 3.07 -15.74
N GLY A 160 -11.19 2.31 -14.66
CA GLY A 160 -10.87 0.88 -14.59
C GLY A 160 -9.38 0.57 -14.66
N VAL A 161 -8.52 1.54 -14.31
CA VAL A 161 -7.06 1.38 -14.31
C VAL A 161 -6.59 0.63 -13.07
N ILE A 162 -7.25 0.85 -11.93
CA ILE A 162 -6.99 0.15 -10.67
C ILE A 162 -8.28 -0.49 -10.14
N SER A 163 -8.11 -1.59 -9.42
CA SER A 163 -9.18 -2.29 -8.70
C SER A 163 -9.24 -1.94 -7.22
N PHE A 164 -8.11 -1.52 -6.63
CA PHE A 164 -8.04 -1.10 -5.24
C PHE A 164 -7.08 0.07 -5.00
N ALA A 165 -7.26 0.75 -3.87
CA ALA A 165 -6.37 1.77 -3.35
C ALA A 165 -6.19 1.60 -1.84
N SER A 166 -4.97 1.78 -1.35
CA SER A 166 -4.65 1.83 0.08
C SER A 166 -3.99 3.15 0.48
N ILE A 167 -4.02 3.44 1.77
CA ILE A 167 -3.28 4.57 2.37
C ILE A 167 -2.42 4.07 3.52
N VAL A 168 -1.31 4.74 3.76
CA VAL A 168 -0.37 4.40 4.82
C VAL A 168 -0.38 5.47 5.91
N LEU A 169 -0.33 5.04 7.17
CA LEU A 169 -0.44 5.91 8.34
C LEU A 169 0.52 5.51 9.43
N PHE A 170 1.00 6.49 10.18
CA PHE A 170 1.73 6.30 11.42
C PHE A 170 1.52 7.48 12.37
N ASP A 171 2.06 7.38 13.58
CA ASP A 171 1.89 8.39 14.62
C ASP A 171 2.77 9.62 14.40
N ASN A 172 2.32 10.49 13.49
CA ASN A 172 2.95 11.77 13.19
C ASN A 172 1.85 12.79 12.89
N ASP A 173 1.83 13.91 13.62
CA ASP A 173 0.76 14.93 13.52
C ASP A 173 0.55 15.46 12.10
N GLU A 174 1.64 15.68 11.34
CA GLU A 174 1.57 16.21 10.00
C GLU A 174 0.94 15.19 9.05
N VAL A 175 1.49 13.98 8.97
CA VAL A 175 0.94 12.85 8.19
C VAL A 175 -0.53 12.64 8.58
N GLN A 176 -0.80 12.55 9.87
CA GLN A 176 -2.13 12.38 10.42
C GLN A 176 -3.12 13.43 9.92
N SER A 177 -2.76 14.71 9.95
CA SER A 177 -3.66 15.78 9.51
C SER A 177 -4.05 15.64 8.03
N HIS A 178 -3.10 15.29 7.15
CA HIS A 178 -3.31 15.15 5.71
C HIS A 178 -4.17 13.94 5.36
N TYR A 179 -3.86 12.76 5.91
CA TYR A 179 -4.64 11.56 5.62
C TYR A 179 -6.03 11.55 6.29
N LYS A 180 -6.21 12.25 7.43
CA LYS A 180 -7.55 12.54 7.99
C LYS A 180 -8.40 13.32 7.00
N ALA A 181 -7.85 14.39 6.40
CA ALA A 181 -8.56 15.21 5.43
C ALA A 181 -8.94 14.39 4.18
N LEU A 182 -8.01 13.57 3.69
CA LEU A 182 -8.25 12.63 2.58
C LEU A 182 -9.38 11.66 2.90
N TRP A 183 -9.30 10.97 4.03
CA TRP A 183 -10.30 9.98 4.41
C TRP A 183 -11.70 10.58 4.61
N LYS A 184 -11.77 11.74 5.28
CA LYS A 184 -13.05 12.43 5.51
C LYS A 184 -13.79 12.74 4.21
N SER A 185 -13.06 13.05 3.14
CA SER A 185 -13.63 13.48 1.86
C SER A 185 -13.76 12.33 0.84
N TYR A 186 -12.82 11.38 0.86
CA TYR A 186 -12.65 10.35 -0.19
C TYR A 186 -12.51 8.92 0.36
N GLY A 187 -12.70 8.68 1.66
CA GLY A 187 -12.53 7.37 2.29
C GLY A 187 -13.35 6.23 1.66
N HIS A 188 -14.48 6.56 1.02
CA HIS A 188 -15.31 5.59 0.30
C HIS A 188 -14.66 5.04 -0.99
N PHE A 189 -13.56 5.63 -1.46
CA PHE A 189 -12.74 5.13 -2.56
C PHE A 189 -11.50 4.37 -2.07
N ILE A 190 -11.24 4.31 -0.77
CA ILE A 190 -10.05 3.67 -0.18
C ILE A 190 -10.48 2.32 0.41
N ASP A 191 -9.81 1.24 -0.01
CA ASP A 191 -10.18 -0.12 0.36
C ASP A 191 -9.43 -0.60 1.61
N TYR A 192 -8.17 -0.18 1.77
CA TYR A 192 -7.30 -0.60 2.87
C TYR A 192 -6.58 0.57 3.53
N VAL A 193 -6.30 0.41 4.81
CA VAL A 193 -5.50 1.35 5.61
C VAL A 193 -4.36 0.57 6.25
N ASN A 194 -3.14 0.92 5.88
CA ASN A 194 -1.91 0.25 6.30
C ASN A 194 -1.26 1.05 7.43
N PHE A 195 -1.52 0.67 8.68
CA PHE A 195 -0.93 1.33 9.85
C PHE A 195 0.49 0.83 10.13
N GLN A 196 1.50 1.68 9.95
CA GLN A 196 2.92 1.35 10.16
C GLN A 196 3.26 1.25 11.66
N PHE A 197 2.88 0.14 12.29
CA PHE A 197 3.21 -0.09 13.69
C PHE A 197 4.72 -0.28 13.95
N TYR A 198 5.54 -0.51 12.92
CA TYR A 198 7.00 -0.53 13.07
C TYR A 198 7.61 0.86 13.31
N ALA A 199 6.85 1.94 13.16
CA ALA A 199 7.28 3.28 13.52
C ALA A 199 7.31 3.51 15.05
N TYR A 200 6.70 2.61 15.85
CA TYR A 200 6.74 2.68 17.31
C TYR A 200 8.01 2.04 17.89
N ASP A 201 8.34 2.40 19.13
CA ASP A 201 9.55 1.93 19.83
C ASP A 201 9.65 0.40 19.89
N GLU A 202 10.86 -0.14 19.73
CA GLU A 202 11.17 -1.59 19.84
C GLU A 202 10.72 -2.19 21.20
N GLY A 203 10.59 -1.35 22.24
CA GLY A 203 10.09 -1.73 23.57
C GLY A 203 8.56 -1.79 23.70
N THR A 204 7.80 -1.59 22.63
CA THR A 204 6.33 -1.59 22.65
C THR A 204 5.78 -2.95 23.09
N THR A 205 5.07 -2.97 24.21
CA THR A 205 4.39 -4.18 24.73
C THR A 205 3.15 -4.51 23.92
N VAL A 206 2.65 -5.75 24.03
CA VAL A 206 1.37 -6.15 23.42
C VAL A 206 0.21 -5.24 23.85
N SER A 207 0.15 -4.84 25.12
CA SER A 207 -0.91 -3.92 25.59
C SER A 207 -0.81 -2.56 24.90
N GLN A 208 0.40 -1.98 24.83
CA GLN A 208 0.62 -0.70 24.16
C GLN A 208 0.31 -0.79 22.67
N PHE A 209 0.69 -1.89 22.00
CA PHE A 209 0.30 -2.14 20.61
C PHE A 209 -1.23 -2.15 20.45
N MET A 210 -1.95 -2.87 21.33
CA MET A 210 -3.41 -2.92 21.29
C MET A 210 -4.03 -1.54 21.57
N ASP A 211 -3.44 -0.74 22.45
CA ASP A 211 -3.88 0.63 22.74
C ASP A 211 -3.64 1.56 21.54
N TYR A 212 -2.48 1.48 20.90
CA TYR A 212 -2.17 2.24 19.67
C TYR A 212 -3.08 1.82 18.52
N PHE A 213 -3.33 0.51 18.37
CA PHE A 213 -4.27 -0.02 17.41
C PHE A 213 -5.67 0.52 17.70
N ALA A 214 -6.15 0.44 18.94
CA ALA A 214 -7.46 0.95 19.33
C ALA A 214 -7.62 2.46 19.08
N THR A 215 -6.58 3.25 19.36
CA THR A 215 -6.55 4.72 19.15
C THR A 215 -6.56 5.10 17.68
N GLN A 216 -5.98 4.27 16.82
CA GLN A 216 -6.03 4.47 15.37
C GLN A 216 -7.29 3.84 14.73
N SER A 217 -7.94 2.93 15.46
CA SER A 217 -9.14 2.23 15.05
C SER A 217 -10.44 3.02 15.29
N PRO A 218 -11.53 2.66 14.58
CA PRO A 218 -12.74 3.47 14.43
C PRO A 218 -13.52 3.79 15.68
N GLU A 219 -13.46 2.93 16.70
CA GLU A 219 -14.37 3.03 17.83
C GLU A 219 -13.87 4.02 18.90
N ASN A 220 -12.58 4.40 18.90
CA ASN A 220 -12.05 5.43 19.81
C ASN A 220 -10.88 6.28 19.24
N GLY A 221 -10.64 6.30 17.92
CA GLY A 221 -9.86 7.37 17.29
C GLY A 221 -9.76 7.29 15.76
N PHE A 222 -8.86 8.14 15.22
CA PHE A 222 -8.57 8.57 13.84
C PHE A 222 -9.65 8.43 12.73
N PHE A 223 -10.27 7.27 12.55
CA PHE A 223 -11.27 6.99 11.51
C PHE A 223 -12.57 6.38 12.05
N THR A 224 -13.53 7.21 12.50
CA THR A 224 -14.88 6.77 12.88
C THR A 224 -15.66 6.00 11.78
N ALA A 225 -15.13 5.88 10.55
CA ALA A 225 -15.81 5.25 9.41
C ALA A 225 -15.39 3.80 9.08
N CYS A 226 -14.35 3.23 9.69
CA CYS A 226 -13.94 1.84 9.43
C CYS A 226 -14.66 0.82 10.35
N SER A 227 -15.98 0.94 10.54
CA SER A 227 -16.76 0.29 11.61
C SER A 227 -16.94 -1.24 11.51
N LYS A 228 -15.86 -2.02 11.36
CA LYS A 228 -15.93 -3.49 11.38
C LYS A 228 -14.97 -4.22 12.31
N GLY A 229 -14.08 -3.55 13.05
CA GLY A 229 -13.42 -4.13 14.24
C GLY A 229 -12.75 -5.51 14.08
N GLU A 230 -12.48 -5.94 12.85
CA GLU A 230 -11.89 -7.22 12.49
C GLU A 230 -10.53 -6.93 11.86
N LEU A 231 -9.51 -7.70 12.24
CA LEU A 231 -8.19 -7.62 11.63
C LEU A 231 -8.33 -7.94 10.13
N GLY A 232 -8.28 -6.92 9.28
CA GLY A 232 -8.43 -7.08 7.83
C GLY A 232 -7.22 -7.76 7.17
N GLY A 233 -6.07 -7.75 7.86
CA GLY A 233 -4.83 -8.31 7.34
C GLY A 233 -3.59 -7.95 8.15
N ILE A 234 -2.44 -8.39 7.67
CA ILE A 234 -1.10 -8.00 8.13
C ILE A 234 -0.36 -7.44 6.92
N PHE A 235 0.51 -6.45 7.14
CA PHE A 235 1.52 -6.11 6.14
C PHE A 235 2.92 -6.11 6.73
N VAL A 236 3.92 -6.30 5.86
CA VAL A 236 5.33 -6.32 6.21
C VAL A 236 6.10 -5.30 5.36
N TRP A 237 6.89 -4.49 6.05
CA TRP A 237 7.96 -3.67 5.49
C TRP A 237 9.31 -4.24 5.94
N SER A 238 10.14 -4.83 5.08
CA SER A 238 9.91 -5.13 3.66
C SER A 238 10.63 -6.43 3.25
N ALA A 239 10.26 -6.99 2.09
CA ALA A 239 10.87 -8.21 1.54
C ALA A 239 12.39 -8.07 1.37
N ASP A 240 12.86 -6.87 1.07
CA ASP A 240 14.26 -6.55 0.89
C ASP A 240 15.09 -6.84 2.15
N ASP A 241 14.57 -6.48 3.31
CA ASP A 241 15.20 -6.75 4.60
C ASP A 241 14.99 -8.19 5.06
N SER A 242 13.77 -8.70 4.84
CA SER A 242 13.38 -10.06 5.23
C SER A 242 14.15 -11.16 4.51
N LYS A 243 14.71 -10.88 3.32
CA LYS A 243 15.59 -11.82 2.63
C LYS A 243 16.74 -12.32 3.51
N SER A 244 17.31 -11.44 4.35
CA SER A 244 18.41 -11.79 5.26
C SER A 244 18.01 -12.76 6.39
N ASN A 245 16.72 -12.77 6.77
CA ASN A 245 16.19 -13.64 7.82
C ASN A 245 15.48 -14.90 7.26
N GLY A 246 15.49 -15.08 5.93
CA GLY A 246 14.87 -16.21 5.25
C GLY A 246 13.34 -16.15 5.23
N PHE A 247 12.78 -14.93 5.25
CA PHE A 247 11.36 -14.65 5.28
C PHE A 247 10.62 -15.37 6.42
N LYS A 248 11.21 -15.29 7.62
CA LYS A 248 10.68 -16.01 8.79
C LYS A 248 9.32 -15.49 9.21
N TYR A 249 9.12 -14.18 9.18
CA TYR A 249 7.94 -13.53 9.74
C TYR A 249 6.76 -13.57 8.77
N GLU A 250 7.01 -13.52 7.46
CA GLU A 250 6.04 -13.69 6.38
C GLU A 250 5.42 -15.09 6.43
N LYS A 251 6.25 -16.12 6.65
CA LYS A 251 5.75 -17.49 6.85
C LYS A 251 4.86 -17.60 8.09
N GLN A 252 5.19 -16.86 9.15
CA GLN A 252 4.41 -16.88 10.39
C GLN A 252 3.11 -16.09 10.27
N SER A 253 3.13 -14.91 9.65
CA SER A 253 1.93 -14.11 9.39
C SER A 253 0.95 -14.88 8.53
N GLN A 254 1.41 -15.41 7.39
CA GLN A 254 0.54 -16.13 6.46
C GLN A 254 -0.01 -17.42 7.08
N ALA A 255 0.78 -18.15 7.87
CA ALA A 255 0.30 -19.34 8.57
C ALA A 255 -0.77 -19.00 9.63
N LEU A 256 -0.66 -17.83 10.27
CA LEU A 256 -1.67 -17.33 11.21
C LEU A 256 -2.96 -16.94 10.47
N LEU A 257 -2.84 -16.17 9.38
CA LEU A 257 -3.97 -15.64 8.62
C LEU A 257 -4.72 -16.74 7.83
N ALA A 258 -4.05 -17.84 7.49
CA ALA A 258 -4.66 -18.96 6.77
C ALA A 258 -5.52 -19.89 7.65
N ILE A 259 -5.59 -19.64 8.96
CA ILE A 259 -6.42 -20.43 9.88
C ILE A 259 -7.89 -20.07 9.63
N PRO A 260 -8.78 -21.02 9.31
CA PRO A 260 -10.21 -20.73 9.18
C PRO A 260 -10.78 -20.27 10.52
N HIS A 261 -11.49 -19.14 10.52
CA HIS A 261 -12.15 -18.57 11.70
C HIS A 261 -13.67 -18.70 11.60
#